data_AF-A0A7C6XYI9-F1
#
_entry.id   AF-A0A7C6XYI9-F1
#
_cell.length_a   1.000
_cell.length_b   1.000
_cell.length_c   1.000
_cell.angle_alpha   90.00
_cell.angle_beta   90.00
_cell.angle_gamma   90.00
#
_symmetry.space_group_name_H-M   'P 1'
#
loop_
_entity.id
_entity.type
_entity.pdbx_description
1 polymer ?
#
loop_
_entity_poly.entity_id
_entity_poly.type
_entity_poly.pdbx_seq_one_letter_code
_entity_poly.pdbx_strand_id
1 'polypeptide(L)'
;MKKILIITLGTLIVTAAFVLLPKNNVKAYTNEKTYEGSIYELASSDNVTYEDYLNQFGHMPKPNVEIPVDLENYVYTNGLFDDDLPYIDSFTDDKNVTKQGLYVPETGDITFTVNVESEGLYNLKLEYYSILGRSANISRGLYINDEMPFTEAQHMSFLRFWKDEYDVSENRKKGKNDIRPKQIETHLWAIDDF
;
A
#
# COMPACT_ATOMS: atom_id res chain seq x y z
N MET A 1 69.66 10.25 25.43
CA MET A 1 69.34 8.82 25.27
C MET A 1 68.50 8.26 26.43
N LYS A 2 68.89 8.41 27.70
CA LYS A 2 68.13 7.90 28.87
C LYS A 2 66.67 8.39 28.98
N LYS A 3 66.39 9.67 28.64
CA LYS A 3 65.02 10.24 28.68
C LYS A 3 64.08 9.68 27.60
N ILE A 4 64.61 9.37 26.40
CA ILE A 4 63.83 8.77 25.30
C ILE A 4 63.48 7.32 25.64
N LEU A 5 64.42 6.58 26.24
CA LEU A 5 64.22 5.20 26.67
C LEU A 5 63.11 5.07 27.73
N ILE A 6 63.01 6.03 28.66
CA ILE A 6 61.97 6.05 29.69
C ILE A 6 60.59 6.31 29.09
N ILE A 7 60.49 7.21 28.10
CA ILE A 7 59.22 7.52 27.43
C ILE A 7 58.74 6.33 26.58
N THR A 8 59.66 5.66 25.87
CA THR A 8 59.32 4.45 25.10
C THR A 8 58.91 3.29 26.00
N LEU A 9 59.55 3.13 27.17
CA LEU A 9 59.20 2.08 28.12
C LEU A 9 57.83 2.36 28.78
N GLY A 10 57.56 3.62 29.12
CA GLY A 10 56.27 4.03 29.67
C GLY A 10 55.11 3.81 28.69
N THR A 11 55.30 4.17 27.41
CA THR A 11 54.27 3.92 26.38
C THR A 11 54.04 2.43 26.14
N LEU A 12 55.09 1.61 26.16
CA LEU A 12 54.96 0.16 25.99
C LEU A 12 54.18 -0.49 27.14
N ILE A 13 54.40 -0.04 28.38
CA ILE A 13 53.68 -0.52 29.56
C ILE A 13 52.19 -0.15 29.48
N VAL A 14 51.85 1.06 29.05
CA VAL A 14 50.44 1.48 28.89
C VAL A 14 49.74 0.67 27.80
N THR A 15 50.41 0.41 26.67
CA THR A 15 49.83 -0.44 25.62
C THR A 15 49.65 -1.89 26.06
N ALA A 16 50.61 -2.45 26.81
CA ALA A 16 50.49 -3.80 27.34
C ALA A 16 49.35 -3.91 28.37
N ALA A 17 49.19 -2.89 29.23
CA ALA A 17 48.10 -2.82 30.19
C ALA A 17 46.73 -2.77 29.49
N PHE A 18 46.61 -2.05 28.37
CA PHE A 18 45.34 -1.94 27.62
C PHE A 18 44.94 -3.27 26.95
N VAL A 19 45.92 -4.08 26.52
CA VAL A 19 45.68 -5.41 25.92
C VAL A 19 45.30 -6.46 26.99
N LEU A 20 45.80 -6.31 28.22
CA LEU A 20 45.55 -7.23 29.32
C LEU A 20 44.27 -6.93 30.12
N LEU A 21 43.55 -5.86 29.79
CA LEU A 21 42.22 -5.62 30.39
C LEU A 21 41.26 -6.75 29.98
N PRO A 22 40.54 -7.38 30.93
CA PRO A 22 39.59 -8.42 30.61
C PRO A 22 38.49 -7.86 29.71
N LYS A 23 38.35 -8.41 28.51
CA LYS A 23 37.20 -8.14 27.66
C LYS A 23 35.97 -8.72 28.34
N ASN A 24 35.19 -7.87 29.00
CA ASN A 24 33.87 -8.26 29.49
C ASN A 24 33.01 -8.59 28.27
N ASN A 25 32.86 -9.88 27.98
CA ASN A 25 31.85 -10.37 27.06
C ASN A 25 30.50 -10.18 27.73
N VAL A 26 29.93 -8.98 27.58
CA VAL A 26 28.53 -8.76 27.91
C VAL A 26 27.73 -9.59 26.92
N LYS A 27 27.26 -10.76 27.36
CA LYS A 27 26.24 -11.48 26.61
C LYS A 27 25.01 -10.57 26.63
N ALA A 28 24.63 -10.05 25.46
CA ALA A 28 23.33 -9.43 25.32
C ALA A 28 22.27 -10.47 25.70
N TYR A 29 21.53 -10.23 26.77
CA TYR A 29 20.32 -10.98 27.07
C TYR A 29 19.23 -10.50 26.13
N THR A 30 19.32 -10.88 24.85
CA THR A 30 18.15 -10.87 24.00
C THR A 30 17.47 -12.20 24.26
N ASN A 31 16.30 -12.20 24.88
CA ASN A 31 15.41 -13.34 24.67
C ASN A 31 15.24 -13.41 23.15
N GLU A 32 15.66 -14.51 22.51
CA GLU A 32 15.16 -14.83 21.18
C GLU A 32 13.65 -14.94 21.35
N LYS A 33 12.94 -13.83 21.14
CA LYS A 33 11.53 -13.92 20.81
C LYS A 33 11.53 -14.58 19.45
N THR A 34 11.28 -15.88 19.43
CA THR A 34 10.79 -16.54 18.23
C THR A 34 9.65 -15.68 17.71
N TYR A 35 9.76 -15.26 16.45
CA TYR A 35 8.68 -14.58 15.77
C TYR A 35 7.47 -15.54 15.79
N GLU A 36 6.46 -15.23 16.60
CA GLU A 36 5.24 -16.05 16.73
C GLU A 36 4.24 -15.79 15.59
N GLY A 37 4.75 -15.35 14.44
CA GLY A 37 3.91 -14.89 13.36
C GLY A 37 3.52 -13.43 13.50
N SER A 38 3.04 -12.86 12.39
CA SER A 38 2.24 -11.63 12.46
C SER A 38 0.78 -12.00 12.60
N ILE A 39 -0.03 -11.08 13.12
CA ILE A 39 -1.49 -11.12 12.95
C ILE A 39 -1.94 -11.12 11.46
N TYR A 40 -1.00 -10.91 10.52
CA TYR A 40 -1.17 -11.07 9.07
C TYR A 40 -0.56 -12.36 8.53
N GLU A 41 -0.02 -13.24 9.39
CA GLU A 41 0.24 -14.60 9.00
C GLU A 41 -1.13 -15.20 8.77
N LEU A 42 -1.54 -15.19 7.49
CA LEU A 42 -2.76 -15.78 6.99
C LEU A 42 -2.89 -17.14 7.66
N ALA A 43 -3.77 -17.20 8.66
CA ALA A 43 -4.10 -18.43 9.32
C ALA A 43 -4.39 -19.43 8.22
N SER A 44 -3.76 -20.59 8.32
CA SER A 44 -3.94 -21.77 7.48
C SER A 44 -5.40 -22.22 7.50
N SER A 45 -6.22 -21.43 6.83
CA SER A 45 -7.55 -21.72 6.35
C SER A 45 -7.35 -22.29 4.96
N ASP A 46 -8.25 -23.17 4.52
CA ASP A 46 -8.28 -23.75 3.17
C ASP A 46 -8.58 -22.70 2.07
N ASN A 47 -8.03 -21.50 2.20
CA ASN A 47 -8.30 -20.38 1.31
C ASN A 47 -7.37 -20.45 0.10
N VAL A 48 -7.97 -20.40 -1.09
CA VAL A 48 -7.26 -20.34 -2.37
C VAL A 48 -6.47 -19.02 -2.46
N THR A 49 -5.16 -19.09 -2.69
CA THR A 49 -4.31 -17.91 -2.93
C THR A 49 -4.39 -17.47 -4.39
N TYR A 50 -3.94 -16.26 -4.71
CA TYR A 50 -3.84 -15.83 -6.11
C TYR A 50 -2.92 -16.74 -6.94
N GLU A 51 -1.84 -17.25 -6.33
CA GLU A 51 -0.94 -18.21 -6.97
C GLU A 51 -1.67 -19.52 -7.29
N ASP A 52 -2.48 -20.04 -6.36
CA ASP A 52 -3.30 -21.24 -6.59
C ASP A 52 -4.34 -21.00 -7.70
N TYR A 53 -4.99 -19.84 -7.70
CA TYR A 53 -5.93 -19.43 -8.74
C TYR A 53 -5.26 -19.41 -10.13
N LEU A 54 -4.05 -18.85 -10.24
CA LEU A 54 -3.28 -18.86 -11.48
C LEU A 54 -2.79 -20.26 -11.87
N ASN A 55 -2.43 -21.11 -10.90
CA ASN A 55 -2.08 -22.50 -11.21
C ASN A 55 -3.28 -23.27 -11.77
N GLN A 56 -4.49 -23.00 -11.27
CA GLN A 56 -5.72 -23.62 -11.72
C GLN A 56 -6.18 -23.08 -13.08
N PHE A 57 -6.21 -21.76 -13.28
CA PHE A 57 -6.84 -21.11 -14.44
C PHE A 57 -5.86 -20.42 -15.40
N GLY A 58 -4.58 -20.31 -15.07
CA GLY A 58 -3.56 -19.57 -15.83
C GLY A 58 -3.35 -20.00 -17.29
N HIS A 59 -3.78 -21.22 -17.62
CA HIS A 59 -3.72 -21.80 -18.96
C HIS A 59 -4.93 -21.44 -19.84
N MET A 60 -5.98 -20.84 -19.27
CA MET A 60 -7.16 -20.42 -20.01
C MET A 60 -6.81 -19.33 -21.03
N PRO A 61 -7.57 -19.21 -22.14
CA PRO A 61 -7.39 -18.13 -23.10
C PRO A 61 -7.44 -16.76 -22.41
N LYS A 62 -6.70 -15.79 -22.96
CA LYS A 62 -6.75 -14.38 -22.56
C LYS A 62 -7.37 -13.59 -23.72
N PRO A 63 -8.69 -13.44 -23.76
CA PRO A 63 -9.37 -12.75 -24.86
C PRO A 63 -8.88 -11.30 -24.96
N ASN A 64 -8.57 -10.85 -26.18
CA ASN A 64 -8.20 -9.46 -26.44
C ASN A 64 -9.47 -8.63 -26.75
N VAL A 65 -10.35 -8.55 -25.76
CA VAL A 65 -11.64 -7.84 -25.84
C VAL A 65 -11.80 -6.99 -24.59
N GLU A 66 -12.25 -5.75 -24.78
CA GLU A 66 -12.63 -4.86 -23.68
C GLU A 66 -14.15 -4.91 -23.50
N ILE A 67 -14.60 -5.17 -22.28
CA ILE A 67 -16.02 -5.22 -21.91
C ILE A 67 -16.30 -4.01 -21.02
N PRO A 68 -16.97 -2.96 -21.51
CA PRO A 68 -17.28 -1.80 -20.67
C PRO A 68 -18.34 -2.15 -19.64
N VAL A 69 -18.18 -1.62 -18.43
CA VAL A 69 -19.15 -1.74 -17.34
C VAL A 69 -20.06 -0.51 -17.34
N ASP A 70 -21.38 -0.74 -17.38
CA ASP A 70 -22.38 0.33 -17.27
C ASP A 70 -22.49 0.78 -15.80
N LEU A 71 -22.11 2.02 -15.53
CA LEU A 71 -22.14 2.59 -14.19
C LEU A 71 -23.53 3.06 -13.76
N GLU A 72 -24.51 3.12 -14.66
CA GLU A 72 -25.89 3.52 -14.33
C GLU A 72 -26.72 2.33 -13.85
N ASN A 73 -26.37 1.12 -14.28
CA ASN A 73 -27.10 -0.10 -13.97
C ASN A 73 -26.37 -0.95 -12.94
N TYR A 74 -26.57 -0.62 -11.67
CA TYR A 74 -25.99 -1.33 -10.53
C TYR A 74 -27.04 -1.69 -9.48
N VAL A 75 -26.69 -2.64 -8.63
CA VAL A 75 -27.41 -2.95 -7.39
C VAL A 75 -26.53 -2.54 -6.22
N TYR A 76 -27.10 -1.77 -5.27
CA TYR A 76 -26.44 -1.39 -4.03
C TYR A 76 -27.15 -2.01 -2.83
N THR A 77 -26.39 -2.73 -2.00
CA THR A 77 -26.90 -3.43 -0.82
C THR A 77 -25.95 -3.27 0.36
N ASN A 78 -26.40 -3.63 1.57
CA ASN A 78 -25.55 -3.71 2.77
C ASN A 78 -24.88 -2.38 3.21
N GLY A 79 -25.36 -1.24 2.73
CA GLY A 79 -24.96 0.08 3.23
C GLY A 79 -25.34 0.25 4.70
N LEU A 80 -24.42 0.82 5.51
CA LEU A 80 -24.66 1.03 6.94
C LEU A 80 -25.32 2.37 7.26
N PHE A 81 -25.35 3.30 6.32
CA PHE A 81 -25.84 4.67 6.48
C PHE A 81 -26.90 4.99 5.42
N ASP A 82 -28.04 5.52 5.85
CA ASP A 82 -29.17 5.83 4.96
C ASP A 82 -28.92 7.10 4.11
N ASP A 83 -28.00 7.96 4.55
CA ASP A 83 -27.65 9.23 3.90
C ASP A 83 -26.36 9.16 3.04
N ASP A 84 -25.68 8.01 3.03
CA ASP A 84 -24.48 7.74 2.21
C ASP A 84 -24.83 6.73 1.10
N LEU A 85 -25.45 7.23 0.03
CA LEU A 85 -25.94 6.41 -1.09
C LEU A 85 -25.13 6.68 -2.37
N PRO A 86 -24.99 5.69 -3.27
CA PRO A 86 -24.33 5.91 -4.55
C PRO A 86 -25.09 6.92 -5.41
N TYR A 87 -24.36 7.79 -6.11
CA TYR A 87 -24.93 8.76 -7.04
C TYR A 87 -23.95 9.04 -8.18
N ILE A 88 -24.49 9.47 -9.32
CA ILE A 88 -23.69 9.86 -10.48
C ILE A 88 -23.56 11.38 -10.50
N ASP A 89 -22.33 11.87 -10.66
CA ASP A 89 -22.05 13.29 -10.81
C ASP A 89 -20.78 13.51 -11.65
N SER A 90 -20.48 14.78 -11.94
CA SER A 90 -19.24 15.22 -12.56
C SER A 90 -18.21 15.60 -11.49
N PHE A 91 -17.15 14.82 -11.38
CA PHE A 91 -16.05 15.08 -10.45
C PHE A 91 -14.90 15.74 -11.18
N THR A 92 -14.41 16.85 -10.63
CA THR A 92 -13.26 17.60 -11.16
C THR A 92 -12.08 17.43 -10.24
N ASP A 93 -10.96 16.98 -10.79
CA ASP A 93 -9.74 16.73 -10.05
C ASP A 93 -8.88 17.99 -9.84
N ASP A 94 -7.80 17.89 -9.07
CA ASP A 94 -6.89 19.00 -8.76
C ASP A 94 -6.12 19.53 -9.99
N LYS A 95 -6.19 18.84 -11.13
CA LYS A 95 -5.64 19.25 -12.44
C LYS A 95 -6.71 19.83 -13.37
N ASN A 96 -7.93 20.07 -12.88
CA ASN A 96 -9.09 20.55 -13.64
C ASN A 96 -9.55 19.55 -14.72
N VAL A 97 -9.34 18.25 -14.52
CA VAL A 97 -9.92 17.20 -15.36
C VAL A 97 -11.28 16.83 -14.77
N THR A 98 -12.34 17.11 -15.54
CA THR A 98 -13.73 16.76 -15.17
C THR A 98 -14.14 15.49 -15.89
N LYS A 99 -14.64 14.50 -15.14
CA LYS A 99 -15.26 13.29 -15.69
C LYS A 99 -16.54 12.96 -14.92
N GLN A 100 -17.47 12.30 -15.61
CA GLN A 100 -18.61 11.69 -14.95
C GLN A 100 -18.15 10.41 -14.24
N GLY A 101 -18.63 10.18 -13.02
CA GLY A 101 -18.32 8.99 -12.26
C GLY A 101 -19.48 8.59 -11.35
N LEU A 102 -19.39 7.38 -10.82
CA LEU A 102 -20.28 6.88 -9.79
C LEU A 102 -19.60 7.04 -8.43
N TYR A 103 -20.20 7.84 -7.55
CA TYR A 103 -19.86 7.85 -6.14
C TYR A 103 -20.21 6.49 -5.53
N VAL A 104 -19.25 5.84 -4.88
CA VAL A 104 -19.47 4.61 -4.12
C VAL A 104 -19.23 4.90 -2.64
N PRO A 105 -20.23 4.72 -1.77
CA PRO A 105 -20.12 4.87 -0.32
C PRO A 105 -18.96 4.10 0.32
N GLU A 106 -18.65 4.41 1.57
CA GLU A 106 -17.61 3.68 2.33
C GLU A 106 -18.02 2.26 2.71
N THR A 107 -19.33 2.03 2.83
CA THR A 107 -19.92 0.78 3.30
C THR A 107 -20.91 0.27 2.27
N GLY A 108 -21.16 -1.03 2.27
CA GLY A 108 -22.07 -1.66 1.34
C GLY A 108 -21.37 -2.17 0.08
N ASP A 109 -22.15 -2.94 -0.66
CA ASP A 109 -21.72 -3.68 -1.84
C ASP A 109 -22.32 -3.03 -3.07
N ILE A 110 -21.50 -2.85 -4.10
CA ILE A 110 -21.94 -2.38 -5.40
C ILE A 110 -21.72 -3.48 -6.44
N THR A 111 -22.80 -3.92 -7.05
CA THR A 111 -22.79 -5.04 -7.99
C THR A 111 -23.17 -4.57 -9.38
N PHE A 112 -22.32 -4.89 -10.35
CA PHE A 112 -22.56 -4.64 -11.76
C PHE A 112 -22.80 -5.96 -12.50
N THR A 113 -23.70 -5.95 -13.47
CA THR A 113 -23.90 -7.11 -14.37
C THR A 113 -23.17 -6.87 -15.68
N VAL A 114 -22.28 -7.79 -16.05
CA VAL A 114 -21.51 -7.74 -17.29
C VAL A 114 -21.80 -8.97 -18.14
N ASN A 115 -21.90 -8.78 -19.46
CA ASN A 115 -22.09 -9.88 -20.41
C ASN A 115 -20.74 -10.28 -21.00
N VAL A 116 -20.27 -11.48 -20.67
CA VAL A 116 -18.99 -12.01 -21.16
C VAL A 116 -19.26 -13.08 -22.21
N GLU A 117 -18.87 -12.82 -23.46
CA GLU A 117 -19.19 -13.71 -24.59
C GLU A 117 -18.31 -14.96 -24.68
N SER A 118 -17.09 -14.90 -24.16
CA SER A 118 -16.11 -15.98 -24.23
C SER A 118 -15.49 -16.24 -22.87
N GLU A 119 -15.35 -17.51 -22.50
CA GLU A 119 -14.60 -17.88 -21.30
C GLU A 119 -13.10 -17.55 -21.46
N GLY A 120 -12.46 -17.18 -20.35
CA GLY A 120 -11.05 -16.83 -20.34
C GLY A 120 -10.63 -16.08 -19.09
N LEU A 121 -9.35 -15.75 -19.01
CA LEU A 121 -8.80 -14.83 -18.03
C LEU A 121 -8.88 -13.41 -18.56
N TYR A 122 -9.54 -12.55 -17.79
CA TYR A 122 -9.70 -11.14 -18.04
C TYR A 122 -8.97 -10.34 -16.96
N ASN A 123 -8.47 -9.17 -17.34
CA ASN A 123 -8.00 -8.18 -16.39
C ASN A 123 -9.13 -7.23 -16.04
N LEU A 124 -9.15 -6.75 -14.81
CA LEU A 124 -10.05 -5.69 -14.39
C LEU A 124 -9.30 -4.37 -14.49
N LYS A 125 -9.95 -3.41 -15.14
CA LYS A 125 -9.45 -2.05 -15.29
C LYS A 125 -10.40 -1.12 -14.55
N LEU A 126 -9.85 -0.34 -13.63
CA LEU A 126 -10.61 0.63 -12.86
C LEU A 126 -10.03 2.02 -13.07
N GLU A 127 -10.86 2.93 -13.58
CA GLU A 127 -10.63 4.36 -13.48
C GLU A 127 -11.36 4.89 -12.25
N TYR A 128 -10.62 5.46 -11.30
CA TYR A 128 -11.17 5.90 -10.02
C TYR A 128 -10.71 7.30 -9.62
N TYR A 129 -11.51 7.92 -8.76
CA TYR A 129 -11.27 9.23 -8.17
C TYR A 129 -11.37 9.12 -6.65
N SER A 130 -10.28 9.45 -5.95
CA SER A 130 -10.26 9.43 -4.49
C SER A 130 -10.97 10.65 -3.92
N ILE A 131 -12.08 10.42 -3.24
CA ILE A 131 -12.91 11.45 -2.62
C ILE A 131 -12.32 11.83 -1.26
N LEU A 132 -12.38 13.11 -0.89
CA LEU A 132 -11.87 13.64 0.38
C LEU A 132 -12.45 12.82 1.55
N GLY A 133 -11.62 12.27 2.43
CA GLY A 133 -12.21 11.54 3.55
C GLY A 133 -11.27 11.02 4.61
N ARG A 134 -10.24 10.23 4.26
CA ARG A 134 -9.43 9.54 5.28
C ARG A 134 -8.03 9.33 4.74
N SER A 135 -7.00 9.65 5.52
CA SER A 135 -5.58 9.56 5.16
C SER A 135 -5.08 8.14 4.77
N ALA A 136 -5.96 7.14 4.76
CA ALA A 136 -5.66 5.77 4.39
C ALA A 136 -6.11 5.49 2.94
N ASN A 137 -5.41 4.57 2.28
CA ASN A 137 -5.79 4.09 0.94
C ASN A 137 -7.21 3.52 0.93
N ILE A 138 -7.84 3.56 -0.24
CA ILE A 138 -9.14 2.93 -0.44
C ILE A 138 -8.91 1.42 -0.46
N SER A 139 -9.73 0.67 0.26
CA SER A 139 -9.73 -0.80 0.23
C SER A 139 -11.11 -1.28 -0.21
N ARG A 140 -11.18 -2.23 -1.14
CA ARG A 140 -12.41 -2.93 -1.53
C ARG A 140 -12.17 -4.43 -1.66
N GLY A 141 -13.21 -5.21 -1.40
CA GLY A 141 -13.24 -6.63 -1.75
C GLY A 141 -13.80 -6.80 -3.16
N LEU A 142 -13.34 -7.84 -3.86
CA LEU A 142 -13.84 -8.23 -5.17
C LEU A 142 -14.52 -9.59 -5.11
N TYR A 143 -15.72 -9.64 -5.66
CA TYR A 143 -16.50 -10.86 -5.84
C TYR A 143 -16.87 -10.99 -7.32
N ILE A 144 -16.81 -12.22 -7.84
CA ILE A 144 -17.25 -12.57 -9.19
C ILE A 144 -18.30 -13.65 -9.02
N ASN A 145 -19.53 -13.39 -9.47
CA ASN A 145 -20.67 -14.30 -9.27
C ASN A 145 -20.86 -14.69 -7.79
N ASP A 146 -20.83 -13.70 -6.90
CA ASP A 146 -20.97 -13.84 -5.44
C ASP A 146 -19.86 -14.66 -4.74
N GLU A 147 -18.80 -15.05 -5.47
CA GLU A 147 -17.66 -15.79 -4.94
C GLU A 147 -16.39 -14.93 -4.92
N MET A 148 -15.63 -15.04 -3.83
CA MET A 148 -14.30 -14.43 -3.74
C MET A 148 -13.30 -15.32 -4.47
N PRO A 149 -12.63 -14.85 -5.54
CA PRO A 149 -11.85 -15.71 -6.42
C PRO A 149 -10.57 -16.24 -5.76
N PHE A 150 -9.96 -15.44 -4.87
CA PHE A 150 -8.77 -15.78 -4.09
C PHE A 150 -8.68 -14.85 -2.87
N THR A 151 -7.87 -15.21 -1.89
CA THR A 151 -7.81 -14.51 -0.59
C THR A 151 -7.42 -13.05 -0.69
N GLU A 152 -6.46 -12.72 -1.57
CA GLU A 152 -5.99 -11.35 -1.77
C GLU A 152 -7.07 -10.44 -2.37
N ALA A 153 -8.09 -11.00 -3.03
CA ALA A 153 -9.23 -10.25 -3.56
C ALA A 153 -10.10 -9.65 -2.45
N GLN A 154 -9.96 -10.08 -1.20
CA GLN A 154 -10.64 -9.48 -0.04
C GLN A 154 -10.23 -8.03 0.19
N HIS A 155 -8.99 -7.67 -0.15
CA HIS A 155 -8.39 -6.37 0.16
C HIS A 155 -7.60 -5.81 -1.03
N MET A 156 -8.32 -5.39 -2.06
CA MET A 156 -7.74 -4.60 -3.14
C MET A 156 -7.51 -3.17 -2.69
N SER A 157 -6.27 -2.68 -2.79
CA SER A 157 -5.91 -1.33 -2.36
C SER A 157 -5.78 -0.39 -3.57
N PHE A 158 -6.51 0.72 -3.52
CA PHE A 158 -6.39 1.82 -4.47
C PHE A 158 -5.72 3.01 -3.79
N LEU A 159 -4.67 3.53 -4.42
CA LEU A 159 -3.80 4.53 -3.83
C LEU A 159 -4.46 5.91 -3.83
N ARG A 160 -4.22 6.65 -2.75
CA ARG A 160 -4.45 8.11 -2.70
C ARG A 160 -3.16 8.84 -3.05
N PHE A 161 -3.29 9.99 -3.69
CA PHE A 161 -2.15 10.80 -4.10
C PHE A 161 -1.86 11.90 -3.09
N TRP A 162 -0.59 12.26 -2.97
CA TRP A 162 -0.12 13.27 -2.02
C TRP A 162 0.87 14.20 -2.72
N LYS A 163 0.88 15.47 -2.34
CA LYS A 163 1.85 16.47 -2.81
C LYS A 163 2.35 17.32 -1.64
N ASP A 164 3.50 17.94 -1.84
CA ASP A 164 4.02 18.94 -0.91
C ASP A 164 3.06 20.15 -0.83
N GLU A 165 2.81 20.65 0.38
CA GLU A 165 2.02 21.87 0.62
C GLU A 165 2.60 23.10 -0.09
N TYR A 166 3.91 23.14 -0.27
CA TYR A 166 4.63 24.20 -0.97
C TYR A 166 5.90 23.66 -1.63
N ASP A 167 6.33 24.32 -2.70
CA ASP A 167 7.61 24.00 -3.33
C ASP A 167 8.77 24.35 -2.39
N VAL A 168 9.53 23.32 -2.02
CA VAL A 168 10.70 23.45 -1.15
C VAL A 168 11.75 24.35 -1.78
N SER A 169 11.90 24.33 -3.10
CA SER A 169 12.92 25.09 -3.83
C SER A 169 12.72 26.61 -3.70
N GLU A 170 11.48 27.08 -3.61
CA GLU A 170 11.16 28.51 -3.48
C GLU A 170 11.51 29.08 -2.10
N ASN A 171 11.47 28.24 -1.05
CA ASN A 171 11.58 28.69 0.34
C ASN A 171 12.83 28.18 1.09
N ARG A 172 13.66 27.35 0.44
CA ARG A 172 14.86 26.76 1.06
C ARG A 172 16.00 27.77 1.19
N LYS A 173 16.41 28.05 2.42
CA LYS A 173 17.65 28.76 2.75
C LYS A 173 18.66 27.78 3.36
N LYS A 174 19.79 27.55 2.66
CA LYS A 174 20.86 26.65 3.09
C LYS A 174 21.31 26.97 4.52
N GLY A 175 21.27 25.97 5.41
CA GLY A 175 21.68 26.10 6.81
C GLY A 175 20.71 26.87 7.72
N LYS A 176 19.53 27.26 7.22
CA LYS A 176 18.49 27.95 8.01
C LYS A 176 17.16 27.20 8.03
N ASN A 177 16.69 26.78 6.85
CA ASN A 177 15.42 26.09 6.70
C ASN A 177 15.70 24.66 6.24
N ASP A 178 15.54 23.70 7.15
CA ASP A 178 15.55 22.26 6.87
C ASP A 178 14.20 21.62 7.26
N ILE A 179 13.14 22.42 7.18
CA ILE A 179 11.77 21.99 7.46
C ILE A 179 11.23 21.40 6.16
N ARG A 180 10.79 20.13 6.22
CA ARG A 180 10.08 19.49 5.11
C ARG A 180 8.65 20.04 5.06
N PRO A 181 8.10 20.30 3.87
CA PRO A 181 6.70 20.66 3.71
C PRO A 181 5.83 19.52 4.24
N LYS A 182 4.64 19.88 4.71
CA LYS A 182 3.60 18.88 5.00
C LYS A 182 3.15 18.25 3.68
N GLN A 183 2.77 16.98 3.74
CA GLN A 183 2.05 16.35 2.65
C GLN A 183 0.57 16.72 2.76
N ILE A 184 0.01 17.19 1.66
CA ILE A 184 -1.43 17.39 1.49
C ILE A 184 -1.94 16.39 0.46
N GLU A 185 -3.12 15.83 0.72
CA GLU A 185 -3.77 14.93 -0.21
C GLU A 185 -4.11 15.69 -1.50
N THR A 186 -3.93 15.04 -2.65
CA THR A 186 -4.30 15.57 -3.96
C THR A 186 -5.25 14.60 -4.64
N HIS A 187 -6.33 15.14 -5.21
CA HIS A 187 -7.37 14.34 -5.83
C HIS A 187 -7.09 14.28 -7.31
N LEU A 188 -6.80 13.09 -7.81
CA LEU A 188 -6.48 12.86 -9.21
C LEU A 188 -7.26 11.66 -9.70
N TRP A 189 -7.70 11.73 -10.94
CA TRP A 189 -8.12 10.53 -11.66
C TRP A 189 -6.93 9.62 -11.85
N ALA A 190 -7.12 8.34 -11.56
CA ALA A 190 -6.12 7.29 -11.76
C ALA A 190 -6.74 6.08 -12.44
N ILE A 191 -5.89 5.35 -13.16
CA ILE A 191 -6.23 4.12 -13.83
C ILE A 191 -5.31 3.04 -13.26
N ASP A 192 -5.91 2.00 -12.71
CA ASP A 192 -5.22 0.79 -12.31
C ASP A 192 -5.78 -0.40 -13.11
N ASP A 193 -4.88 -1.28 -13.55
CA ASP A 193 -5.17 -2.53 -14.24
C ASP A 193 -4.61 -3.68 -13.40
N PHE A 194 -5.40 -4.74 -13.17
CA PHE A 194 -5.01 -5.90 -12.36
C PHE A 194 -5.62 -7.22 -12.86
#